data_AF-A0A1H1HVH2-F1
#
_entry.id   AF-A0A1H1HVH2-F1
#
_cell.length_a   1.000
_cell.length_b   1.000
_cell.length_c   1.000
_cell.angle_alpha   90.00
_cell.angle_beta   90.00
_cell.angle_gamma   90.00
#
_symmetry.space_group_name_H-M   'P 1'
#
loop_
_entity.id
_entity.type
_entity.pdbx_description
1 polymer ?
#
loop_
_entity_poly.entity_id
_entity_poly.type
_entity_poly.pdbx_seq_one_letter_code
_entity_poly.pdbx_strand_id
1 'polypeptide(L)' 'MSNADLCPATRDELLQSLSFALRFNGRKRYHQADDYMADITAEHLAKHLEASGYVVMKKPPLQGHGSIAGAR' A
#
# COMPACT_ATOMS: atom_id res chain seq x y z
N MET A 1 2.13 -2.21 20.12
CA MET A 1 1.57 -2.55 18.80
C MET A 1 1.60 -4.06 18.69
N SER A 2 0.51 -4.74 19.01
CA SER A 2 0.39 -6.19 18.86
C SER A 2 0.28 -6.53 17.37
N ASN A 3 1.16 -7.40 16.86
CA ASN A 3 1.11 -7.94 15.50
C ASN A 3 -0.11 -8.83 15.22
N ALA A 4 -1.03 -8.95 16.19
CA ALA A 4 -2.17 -9.85 16.16
C ALA A 4 -3.16 -9.59 15.02
N ASP A 5 -3.15 -8.37 14.46
CA ASP A 5 -4.11 -7.94 13.44
C ASP A 5 -3.46 -7.69 12.05
N LEU A 6 -2.23 -8.15 11.85
CA LEU A 6 -1.55 -8.03 10.54
C LEU A 6 -2.15 -9.03 9.54
N CYS A 7 -2.58 -8.52 8.39
CA CYS A 7 -3.05 -9.34 7.28
C CYS A 7 -2.02 -9.31 6.14
N PRO A 8 -1.82 -10.41 5.40
CA PRO A 8 -1.06 -10.38 4.16
C PRO A 8 -1.65 -9.34 3.20
N ALA A 9 -0.81 -8.45 2.67
CA ALA A 9 -1.21 -7.50 1.66
C ALA A 9 -1.51 -8.25 0.35
N THR A 10 -2.58 -7.87 -0.33
CA THR A 10 -2.81 -8.39 -1.68
C THR A 10 -1.82 -7.75 -2.66
N ARG A 11 -1.62 -8.40 -3.80
CA ARG A 11 -0.79 -7.87 -4.88
C ARG A 11 -1.26 -6.49 -5.33
N ASP A 12 -2.57 -6.28 -5.49
CA ASP A 12 -3.13 -4.99 -5.89
C ASP A 12 -2.86 -3.89 -4.87
N GLU A 13 -3.03 -4.18 -3.58
CA GLU A 13 -2.74 -3.22 -2.51
C GLU A 13 -1.25 -2.83 -2.50
N LEU A 14 -0.37 -3.80 -2.74
CA LEU A 14 1.07 -3.57 -2.83
C LEU A 14 1.42 -2.70 -4.05
N LEU A 15 0.87 -3.00 -5.23
CA LEU A 15 1.09 -2.24 -6.45
C LEU A 15 0.63 -0.79 -6.29
N GLN A 16 -0.57 -0.58 -5.76
CA GLN A 16 -1.10 0.76 -5.50
C GLN A 16 -0.20 1.55 -4.55
N SER A 17 0.27 0.91 -3.48
CA SER A 17 1.14 1.55 -2.49
C SER A 17 2.50 1.93 -3.08
N LEU A 18 3.10 1.03 -3.88
CA LEU A 18 4.39 1.27 -4.52
C LEU A 18 4.30 2.33 -5.62
N SER A 19 3.29 2.25 -6.50
CA SER A 19 3.05 3.28 -7.52
C SER A 19 2.86 4.66 -6.88
N PHE A 20 2.08 4.73 -5.80
CA PHE A 20 1.91 5.98 -5.04
C PHE A 20 3.25 6.50 -4.49
N ALA A 21 4.05 5.66 -3.84
CA ALA A 21 5.34 6.07 -3.29
C ALA A 21 6.36 6.53 -4.36
N LEU A 22 6.30 5.94 -5.56
CA LEU A 22 7.14 6.33 -6.68
C LEU A 22 6.72 7.67 -7.29
N ARG A 23 5.43 8.01 -7.20
CA ARG A 23 4.87 9.27 -7.71
C ARG A 23 4.96 10.40 -6.68
N PHE A 24 4.93 10.08 -5.39
CA PHE A 24 4.81 11.05 -4.30
C PHE A 24 5.85 10.86 -3.20
N ASN A 25 6.54 11.94 -2.83
CA ASN A 25 7.30 12.04 -1.60
C ASN A 25 6.49 12.86 -0.58
N GLY A 26 5.78 12.17 0.30
CA GLY A 26 4.84 12.80 1.22
C GLY A 26 3.69 13.49 0.47
N ARG A 27 3.63 14.82 0.56
CA ARG A 27 2.60 15.63 -0.14
C ARG A 27 3.04 16.15 -1.51
N LYS A 28 4.32 15.99 -1.89
CA LYS A 28 4.86 16.54 -3.13
C LYS A 28 5.01 15.45 -4.18
N ARG A 29 4.46 15.68 -5.38
CA ARG A 29 4.66 14.81 -6.53
C ARG A 29 6.08 14.97 -7.07
N TYR A 30 6.74 13.86 -7.43
CA TYR A 30 8.00 13.93 -8.15
C TYR A 30 7.75 14.49 -9.55
N HIS A 31 8.44 15.59 -9.90
CA HIS A 31 8.26 16.27 -11.19
C HIS A 31 8.65 15.42 -12.40
N GLN A 32 9.46 14.37 -12.20
CA GLN A 32 9.90 13.43 -13.25
C GLN A 32 9.19 12.07 -13.19
N ALA A 33 8.21 11.87 -12.30
CA ALA A 33 7.46 10.63 -12.27
C ALA A 33 6.48 10.62 -13.45
N ASP A 34 6.90 9.99 -14.55
CA ASP A 34 5.98 9.53 -15.59
C ASP A 34 5.09 8.45 -14.96
N ASP A 35 3.78 8.66 -15.00
CA ASP A 35 2.79 7.79 -14.36
C ASP A 35 2.91 6.35 -14.86
N TYR A 36 3.26 6.16 -16.13
CA TYR A 36 3.49 4.84 -16.71
C TYR A 36 4.74 4.16 -16.15
N MET A 37 5.84 4.90 -15.97
CA MET A 37 7.07 4.33 -15.42
C MET A 37 6.94 3.97 -13.95
N ALA A 38 6.14 4.72 -13.19
CA ALA A 38 5.84 4.39 -11.80
C ALA A 38 5.08 3.06 -11.68
N ASP A 39 4.06 2.85 -12.52
CA ASP A 39 3.26 1.61 -12.52
C ASP A 39 4.10 0.41 -12.96
N ILE A 40 4.90 0.55 -14.02
CA ILE A 40 5.82 -0.52 -14.49
C ILE A 40 6.83 -0.88 -13.40
N THR A 41 7.41 0.13 -12.75
CA THR A 41 8.40 -0.08 -11.69
C THR A 41 7.78 -0.76 -10.47
N ALA A 42 6.56 -0.36 -10.07
CA ALA A 42 5.81 -1.01 -9.01
C ALA A 42 5.56 -2.49 -9.31
N GLU A 43 5.21 -2.83 -10.55
CA GLU A 43 5.01 -4.21 -10.97
C GLU A 43 6.29 -5.04 -10.93
N HIS A 44 7.41 -4.50 -11.42
CA HIS A 44 8.71 -5.17 -11.33
C HIS A 44 9.13 -5.45 -9.88
N LEU A 45 8.94 -4.47 -8.99
CA LEU A 45 9.25 -4.63 -7.56
C LEU A 45 8.37 -5.69 -6.91
N ALA A 46 7.04 -5.65 -7.15
CA ALA A 46 6.12 -6.63 -6.60
C ALA A 46 6.46 -8.06 -7.06
N LYS A 47 6.74 -8.25 -8.36
CA LYS A 47 7.17 -9.56 -8.91
C LYS A 47 8.46 -10.04 -8.25
N HIS A 48 9.44 -9.17 -8.05
CA HIS A 48 10.71 -9.55 -7.43
C HIS A 48 10.54 -9.93 -5.96
N LEU A 49 9.68 -9.23 -5.21
CA LEU A 49 9.36 -9.56 -3.83
C LEU A 49 8.70 -10.94 -3.71
N GLU A 50 7.71 -11.23 -4.55
CA GLU A 50 7.06 -12.55 -4.63
C GLU A 50 8.08 -13.65 -4.97
N ALA A 51 8.89 -13.46 -6.01
CA ALA A 51 9.89 -14.44 -6.46
C ALA A 51 10.99 -14.69 -5.42
N SER A 52 11.28 -13.71 -4.57
CA SER A 52 12.28 -13.82 -3.50
C SER A 52 11.68 -14.36 -2.18
N GLY A 53 10.38 -14.68 -2.15
CA GLY A 53 9.71 -15.25 -0.98
C GLY A 53 9.31 -14.24 0.09
N TYR A 54 9.27 -12.94 -0.22
CA TYR A 54 8.81 -11.93 0.74
C TYR A 54 7.27 -11.93 0.84
N VAL A 55 6.77 -11.87 2.07
CA VAL A 55 5.35 -11.64 2.36
C VAL A 55 5.21 -10.26 2.97
N VAL A 56 4.55 -9.35 2.27
CA VAL A 56 4.27 -8.00 2.79
C VAL A 56 3.02 -8.07 3.66
N MET A 57 3.14 -7.63 4.90
CA MET A 57 2.01 -7.56 5.83
C MET A 57 1.47 -6.14 5.91
N LYS A 58 0.16 -5.99 5.78
CA LYS A 58 -0.57 -4.73 5.93
C LYS A 58 -1.18 -4.65 7.32
N LYS A 59 -1.05 -3.47 7.94
CA LYS A 59 -1.73 -3.15 9.19
C LYS A 59 -3.25 -3.09 8.96
N PRO A 60 -4.06 -3.43 9.95
CA PRO A 60 -5.50 -3.27 9.83
C PRO A 60 -5.80 -1.78 9.55
N PRO A 61 -6.84 -1.47 8.75
CA PRO A 61 -7.26 -0.10 8.57
C PRO A 61 -7.50 0.50 9.95
N LEU A 62 -6.96 1.70 10.18
CA LEU A 62 -7.17 2.45 11.42
C LEU A 62 -8.69 2.47 11.67
N GLN A 63 -9.15 1.87 12.78
CA GLN A 63 -10.56 1.90 13.14
C GLN A 63 -10.96 3.38 13.25
N GLY A 64 -11.67 3.87 12.24
CA GLY A 64 -12.19 5.22 12.25
C GLY A 64 -13.21 5.32 13.36
N HIS A 65 -13.00 6.25 14.30
CA HIS A 65 -14.05 6.70 15.21
C HIS A 65 -15.23 7.20 14.36
N GLY A 66 -16.24 6.38 14.15
CA GLY A 66 -17.29 6.71 13.19
C GLY A 66 -18.42 5.70 13.06
N SER A 67 -18.83 5.05 14.15
CA SER A 67 -20.13 4.40 14.22
C SER A 67 -20.84 4.84 15.49
N ILE A 68 -21.45 6.03 15.42
CA ILE A 68 -22.62 6.36 16.25
C ILE A 68 -23.76 5.47 15.78
N ALA A 69 -23.79 4.25 16.31
CA ALA A 69 -24.98 3.41 16.30
C ALA A 69 -25.72 3.67 17.61
N GLY A 70 -26.90 4.26 17.52
CA GLY A 70 -27.86 4.30 18.64
C GLY A 70 -28.46 5.67 18.91
N ALA A 71 -29.42 6.08 18.09
CA ALA A 71 -30.54 6.89 18.56
C ALA A 71 -31.83 6.16 18.13
N ARG A 72 -32.40 5.51 19.15
CA ARG A 72 -33.72 4.89 19.32
C ARG A 72 -34.80 5.24 18.30
#